data_AF-A0A7Z9C497-F1
#
_entry.id   AF-A0A7Z9C497-F1
#
_cell.length_a   1.000
_cell.length_b   1.000
_cell.length_c   1.000
_cell.angle_alpha   90.00
_cell.angle_beta   90.00
_cell.angle_gamma   90.00
#
_symmetry.space_group_name_H-M   'P 1'
#
loop_
_entity.id
_entity.type
_entity.pdbx_description
1 polymer ?
#
loop_
_entity_poly.entity_id
_entity_poly.type
_entity_poly.pdbx_seq_one_letter_code
_entity_poly.pdbx_strand_id
1 'polypeptide(L)'
;MLDEMINLQNSIIPACAVVTPDTPLLQALMAMNEANKKQCLLSESPHLAENSAVYSQSPGCVLVMENEALVGILTERDTVKLAVKGQNLSQTTVKQIMTKPVITLNREEFTDVFVAYNMMRRFQIRHLPILNQQKKVLGLVTLSSLRQVLNHHHFLRFRQVSEVMTRQVMTVYPFTPVREVAQILAQYNISCIVVVVEQEGMLYPVGIVTERDILQLQALELNLQHLTAEAVMSSPLFSIKSTEPLSLAQQILQKHKIRRLAVVGEQGELQGIITESNLVQVLDPLELYGILEILERKVVQLEECRIILLTKQDLELAKALKNNEFKLYYQPQVDLKTGEIVGAEALIRWISPDKGNISPIEFIPIAENTGLIVPLGQWVLKTACTQAVDWKLAGLPPLQIAVNISAQQLEHEDFVADIIDILAQTGLDPKQLKLELTESVLVRNINLTLEKFKQLQELGIEIAIDDFGTGYASLSYIQNFLFDILKIDRCFIKDITQNHKNSAIVSAIIRLSRQLNFKVIAEGVETQLERDFLAHQGCDLIQGYLISPPLPFEQFCEFYSNRK
;
A
#
# COMPACT_ATOMS: atom_id res chain seq x y z
N MET A 1 6.00 -0.30 -16.70
CA MET A 1 4.93 -0.41 -15.67
C MET A 1 4.08 0.85 -15.52
N LEU A 2 4.55 2.05 -15.88
CA LEU A 2 3.71 3.28 -15.91
C LEU A 2 2.84 3.41 -17.18
N ASP A 3 3.30 2.87 -18.32
CA ASP A 3 2.60 3.01 -19.61
C ASP A 3 1.32 2.18 -19.75
N GLU A 4 1.13 1.12 -18.96
CA GLU A 4 -0.05 0.24 -19.07
C GLU A 4 -1.30 0.78 -18.34
N MET A 5 -1.20 1.87 -17.57
CA MET A 5 -2.31 2.36 -16.73
C MET A 5 -2.99 3.64 -17.23
N ILE A 6 -2.44 4.35 -18.22
CA ILE A 6 -2.95 5.64 -18.68
C ILE A 6 -3.59 5.48 -20.06
N ASN A 7 -4.90 5.20 -20.10
CA ASN A 7 -5.63 5.16 -21.37
C ASN A 7 -5.81 6.59 -21.92
N LEU A 8 -4.88 7.02 -22.77
CA LEU A 8 -4.86 8.34 -23.41
C LEU A 8 -6.14 8.65 -24.20
N GLN A 9 -6.84 7.64 -24.72
CA GLN A 9 -8.09 7.85 -25.45
C GLN A 9 -9.17 8.46 -24.55
N ASN A 10 -9.14 8.17 -23.24
CA ASN A 10 -10.08 8.69 -22.26
C ASN A 10 -9.81 10.17 -21.89
N SER A 11 -8.76 10.79 -22.43
CA SER A 11 -8.51 12.24 -22.27
C SER A 11 -9.06 13.09 -23.41
N ILE A 12 -9.45 12.47 -24.54
CA ILE A 12 -9.96 13.17 -25.72
C ILE A 12 -11.47 13.27 -25.60
N ILE A 13 -12.00 14.49 -25.50
CA ILE A 13 -13.43 14.78 -25.49
C ILE A 13 -13.95 14.73 -26.93
N PRO A 14 -14.77 13.74 -27.32
CA PRO A 14 -15.13 13.51 -28.72
C PRO A 14 -16.24 14.45 -29.24
N ALA A 15 -17.07 15.00 -28.34
CA ALA A 15 -18.23 15.83 -28.70
C ALA A 15 -18.02 17.29 -28.22
N CYS A 16 -17.43 18.13 -29.08
CA CYS A 16 -17.40 19.58 -28.86
C CYS A 16 -18.44 20.26 -29.75
N ALA A 17 -19.03 21.36 -29.26
CA ALA A 17 -19.88 22.20 -30.09
C ALA A 17 -19.07 22.77 -31.27
N VAL A 18 -19.67 22.75 -32.46
CA VAL A 18 -19.07 23.25 -33.70
C VAL A 18 -19.96 24.33 -34.30
N VAL A 19 -19.36 25.44 -34.76
CA VAL A 19 -20.05 26.54 -35.44
C VAL A 19 -19.28 26.97 -36.69
N THR A 20 -19.94 27.70 -37.58
CA THR A 20 -19.30 28.32 -38.75
C THR A 20 -18.79 29.74 -38.40
N PRO A 21 -17.82 30.30 -39.15
CA PRO A 21 -17.32 31.65 -38.89
C PRO A 21 -18.41 32.74 -38.89
N ASP A 22 -19.43 32.59 -39.72
CA ASP A 22 -20.52 33.57 -39.86
C ASP A 22 -21.65 33.38 -38.85
N THR A 23 -21.54 32.38 -37.96
CA THR A 23 -22.52 32.17 -36.88
C THR A 23 -22.58 33.40 -35.97
N PRO A 24 -23.78 33.91 -35.63
CA PRO A 24 -23.94 34.98 -34.64
C PRO A 24 -23.39 34.57 -33.29
N LEU A 25 -22.73 35.50 -32.59
CA LEU A 25 -22.04 35.21 -31.33
C LEU A 25 -22.98 34.69 -30.24
N LEU A 26 -24.20 35.23 -30.16
CA LEU A 26 -25.21 34.76 -29.21
C LEU A 26 -25.56 33.27 -29.44
N GLN A 27 -25.67 32.84 -30.69
CA GLN A 27 -25.94 31.45 -31.05
C GLN A 27 -24.75 30.54 -30.69
N ALA A 28 -23.51 31.01 -30.89
CA ALA A 28 -22.32 30.28 -30.49
C ALA A 28 -22.20 30.13 -28.96
N LEU A 29 -22.59 31.17 -28.19
CA LEU A 29 -22.66 31.12 -26.73
C LEU A 29 -23.71 30.13 -26.22
N MET A 30 -24.87 30.08 -26.88
CA MET A 30 -25.89 29.06 -26.57
C MET A 30 -25.35 27.65 -26.85
N ALA A 31 -24.67 27.43 -27.97
CA ALA A 31 -24.06 26.15 -28.30
C ALA A 31 -22.97 25.73 -27.28
N MET A 32 -22.20 26.69 -26.75
CA MET A 32 -21.20 26.47 -25.69
C MET A 32 -21.85 25.99 -24.37
N ASN A 33 -23.04 26.49 -24.06
CA ASN A 33 -23.82 26.13 -22.87
C ASN A 33 -24.69 24.86 -23.08
N GLU A 34 -25.23 24.64 -24.28
CA GLU A 34 -26.09 23.51 -24.67
C GLU A 34 -25.33 22.21 -24.95
N ALA A 35 -23.99 22.23 -25.03
CA ALA A 35 -23.17 21.02 -25.13
C ALA A 35 -23.45 20.01 -23.98
N ASN A 36 -24.10 20.44 -22.88
CA ASN A 36 -24.59 19.57 -21.81
C ASN A 36 -25.99 18.96 -22.07
N LYS A 37 -26.79 19.47 -23.01
CA LYS A 37 -28.19 19.06 -23.27
C LYS A 37 -28.36 18.17 -24.51
N LYS A 38 -27.50 18.30 -25.53
CA LYS A 38 -27.49 17.40 -26.72
C LYS A 38 -26.59 16.17 -26.52
N GLN A 39 -26.77 15.44 -25.42
CA GLN A 39 -26.43 14.02 -25.36
C GLN A 39 -27.52 13.23 -26.08
N CYS A 40 -27.71 13.45 -27.38
CA CYS A 40 -28.46 12.59 -28.28
C CYS A 40 -28.33 13.16 -29.69
N LEU A 41 -27.96 12.31 -30.64
CA LEU A 41 -27.86 12.57 -32.08
C LEU A 41 -26.57 13.28 -32.49
N LEU A 42 -25.46 12.53 -32.55
CA LEU A 42 -24.52 12.48 -33.69
C LEU A 42 -23.40 11.46 -33.37
N SER A 43 -23.66 10.16 -33.60
CA SER A 43 -22.64 9.19 -34.03
C SER A 43 -23.29 7.81 -34.28
N GLU A 44 -23.39 7.42 -35.54
CA GLU A 44 -23.54 6.01 -35.95
C GLU A 44 -22.19 5.31 -35.73
N SER A 45 -21.90 4.89 -34.50
CA SER A 45 -20.78 3.99 -34.16
C SER A 45 -21.00 3.40 -32.76
N PRO A 46 -21.25 2.08 -32.61
CA PRO A 46 -21.61 1.46 -31.33
C PRO A 46 -20.51 1.49 -30.26
N HIS A 47 -19.23 1.66 -30.65
CA HIS A 47 -18.08 1.54 -29.75
C HIS A 47 -17.66 2.82 -29.03
N LEU A 48 -18.29 3.97 -29.31
CA LEU A 48 -18.02 5.26 -28.64
C LEU A 48 -19.11 5.67 -27.64
N ALA A 49 -20.20 4.91 -27.55
CA ALA A 49 -21.36 5.24 -26.72
C ALA A 49 -21.10 5.04 -25.20
N GLU A 50 -20.27 4.07 -24.82
CA GLU A 50 -20.01 3.74 -23.40
C GLU A 50 -19.14 4.79 -22.67
N ASN A 51 -18.33 5.58 -23.38
CA ASN A 51 -17.46 6.61 -22.79
C ASN A 51 -18.13 7.99 -22.61
N SER A 52 -19.39 8.13 -23.03
CA SER A 52 -20.11 9.42 -23.01
C SER A 52 -20.52 9.90 -21.60
N ALA A 53 -20.51 9.02 -20.60
CA ALA A 53 -20.84 9.33 -19.20
C ALA A 53 -19.68 9.93 -18.39
N VAL A 54 -18.46 9.92 -18.93
CA VAL A 54 -17.22 10.28 -18.20
C VAL A 54 -17.03 11.81 -18.10
N TYR A 55 -17.55 12.57 -19.07
CA TYR A 55 -17.36 14.02 -19.15
C TYR A 55 -18.55 14.78 -18.56
N SER A 56 -18.46 15.14 -17.27
CA SER A 56 -19.58 15.77 -16.53
C SER A 56 -19.68 17.30 -16.68
N GLN A 57 -18.80 17.96 -17.44
CA GLN A 57 -18.79 19.41 -17.61
C GLN A 57 -18.45 19.86 -19.04
N SER A 58 -19.17 20.87 -19.55
CA SER A 58 -18.89 21.55 -20.82
C SER A 58 -17.46 22.12 -20.85
N PRO A 59 -16.69 21.93 -21.94
CA PRO A 59 -15.33 22.43 -22.05
C PRO A 59 -15.24 23.98 -22.04
N GLY A 60 -16.35 24.71 -22.15
CA GLY A 60 -16.34 26.18 -22.16
C GLY A 60 -15.69 26.77 -23.43
N CYS A 61 -15.75 26.01 -24.53
CA CYS A 61 -15.29 26.44 -25.83
C CYS A 61 -16.14 25.85 -26.96
N VAL A 62 -16.04 26.46 -28.14
CA VAL A 62 -16.66 26.00 -29.39
C VAL A 62 -15.58 25.99 -30.48
N LEU A 63 -15.58 24.94 -31.31
CA LEU A 63 -14.70 24.84 -32.46
C LEU A 63 -15.33 25.52 -33.67
N VAL A 64 -14.53 26.30 -34.40
CA VAL A 64 -15.00 27.02 -35.59
C VAL A 64 -14.51 26.30 -36.83
N MET A 65 -15.43 25.80 -37.64
CA MET A 65 -15.15 24.98 -38.82
C MET A 65 -15.65 25.66 -40.09
N GLU A 66 -14.85 25.63 -41.15
CA GLU A 66 -15.20 26.11 -42.49
C GLU A 66 -14.77 25.03 -43.50
N ASN A 67 -15.68 24.51 -44.31
CA ASN A 67 -15.41 23.44 -45.28
C ASN A 67 -14.67 22.22 -44.69
N GLU A 68 -15.15 21.71 -43.54
CA GLU A 68 -14.52 20.62 -42.75
C GLU A 68 -13.11 20.91 -42.17
N ALA A 69 -12.58 22.13 -42.35
CA ALA A 69 -11.31 22.55 -41.77
C ALA A 69 -11.52 23.35 -40.48
N LEU A 70 -10.68 23.08 -39.47
CA LEU A 70 -10.63 23.86 -38.23
C LEU A 70 -9.96 25.21 -38.49
N VAL A 71 -10.72 26.29 -38.40
CA VAL A 71 -10.27 27.66 -38.72
C VAL A 71 -10.15 28.57 -37.50
N GLY A 72 -10.77 28.20 -36.37
CA GLY A 72 -10.74 28.99 -35.15
C GLY A 72 -11.23 28.22 -33.92
N ILE A 73 -10.99 28.79 -32.75
CA ILE A 73 -11.59 28.36 -31.48
C ILE A 73 -12.16 29.58 -30.75
N LEU A 74 -13.34 29.44 -30.17
CA LEU A 74 -13.98 30.46 -29.36
C LEU A 74 -14.11 29.99 -27.91
N THR A 75 -13.68 30.82 -26.96
CA THR A 75 -13.78 30.53 -25.51
C THR A 75 -14.62 31.57 -24.77
N GLU A 76 -15.06 31.25 -23.54
CA GLU A 76 -15.74 32.19 -22.64
C GLU A 76 -14.95 33.51 -22.45
N ARG A 77 -13.63 33.42 -22.43
CA ARG A 77 -12.74 34.58 -22.27
C ARG A 77 -12.84 35.56 -23.43
N ASP A 78 -12.94 35.07 -24.66
CA ASP A 78 -12.99 35.91 -25.86
C ASP A 78 -14.25 36.79 -25.87
N THR A 79 -15.32 36.31 -25.22
CA THR A 79 -16.61 36.99 -25.12
C THR A 79 -16.66 38.01 -23.98
N VAL A 80 -16.05 37.73 -22.82
CA VAL A 80 -15.98 38.70 -21.70
C VAL A 80 -15.26 39.99 -22.10
N LYS A 81 -14.25 39.94 -22.98
CA LYS A 81 -13.58 41.15 -23.50
C LYS A 81 -14.51 42.07 -24.31
N LEU A 82 -15.52 41.50 -24.98
CA LEU A 82 -16.52 42.27 -25.72
C LEU A 82 -17.58 42.87 -24.80
N ALA A 83 -17.96 42.11 -23.76
CA ALA A 83 -18.91 42.54 -22.73
C ALA A 83 -18.54 43.90 -22.15
N VAL A 84 -17.26 44.06 -21.82
CA VAL A 84 -16.70 45.28 -21.24
C VAL A 84 -16.76 46.47 -22.21
N LYS A 85 -16.69 46.23 -23.52
CA LYS A 85 -16.72 47.27 -24.56
C LYS A 85 -18.14 47.72 -24.94
N GLY A 86 -19.18 47.12 -24.37
CA GLY A 86 -20.57 47.49 -24.63
C GLY A 86 -21.06 47.20 -26.06
N GLN A 87 -20.37 46.29 -26.76
CA GLN A 87 -20.78 45.88 -28.12
C GLN A 87 -21.97 44.94 -28.07
N ASN A 88 -22.88 45.07 -29.04
CA ASN A 88 -24.08 44.25 -29.11
C ASN A 88 -23.75 42.84 -29.63
N LEU A 89 -23.81 41.85 -28.73
CA LEU A 89 -23.52 40.44 -29.00
C LEU A 89 -24.36 39.86 -30.16
N SER A 90 -25.54 40.42 -30.44
CA SER A 90 -26.41 39.97 -31.53
C SER A 90 -25.91 40.33 -32.93
N GLN A 91 -25.04 41.35 -33.06
CA GLN A 91 -24.53 41.85 -34.34
C GLN A 91 -23.08 41.43 -34.63
N THR A 92 -22.42 40.78 -33.68
CA THR A 92 -21.05 40.29 -33.81
C THR A 92 -21.05 38.83 -34.29
N THR A 93 -20.20 38.50 -35.25
CA THR A 93 -20.02 37.11 -35.72
C THR A 93 -18.79 36.45 -35.08
N VAL A 94 -18.78 35.12 -35.00
CA VAL A 94 -17.68 34.34 -34.41
C VAL A 94 -16.34 34.65 -35.10
N LYS A 95 -16.33 34.84 -36.42
CA LYS A 95 -15.12 35.16 -37.22
C LYS A 95 -14.35 36.38 -36.72
N GLN A 96 -15.03 37.34 -36.13
CA GLN A 96 -14.45 38.61 -35.67
C GLN A 96 -13.63 38.44 -34.38
N ILE A 97 -13.89 37.39 -33.60
CA ILE A 97 -13.36 37.22 -32.24
C ILE A 97 -12.66 35.90 -31.96
N MET A 98 -12.87 34.88 -32.81
CA MET A 98 -12.24 33.58 -32.63
C MET A 98 -10.72 33.70 -32.57
N THR A 99 -10.10 32.88 -31.74
CA THR A 99 -8.65 32.79 -31.65
C THR A 99 -8.11 32.07 -32.90
N LYS A 100 -7.12 32.69 -33.55
CA LYS A 100 -6.42 32.19 -34.74
C LYS A 100 -4.93 32.61 -34.71
N PRO A 101 -3.98 31.75 -35.13
CA PRO A 101 -4.15 30.36 -35.54
C PRO A 101 -4.50 29.42 -34.37
N VAL A 102 -5.18 28.30 -34.65
CA VAL A 102 -5.50 27.29 -33.63
C VAL A 102 -4.31 26.36 -33.44
N ILE A 103 -3.83 26.23 -32.22
CA ILE A 103 -2.80 25.24 -31.87
C ILE A 103 -3.47 23.87 -31.79
N THR A 104 -2.95 22.89 -32.51
CA THR A 104 -3.49 21.52 -32.60
C THR A 104 -2.41 20.49 -32.35
N LEU A 105 -2.80 19.27 -31.97
CA LEU A 105 -1.89 18.13 -31.81
C LEU A 105 -2.38 16.94 -32.64
N ASN A 106 -1.49 16.28 -33.39
CA ASN A 106 -1.87 15.08 -34.13
C ASN A 106 -2.03 13.89 -33.18
N ARG A 107 -2.97 12.98 -33.47
CA ARG A 107 -3.23 11.80 -32.63
C ARG A 107 -2.00 10.93 -32.40
N GLU A 108 -1.14 10.83 -33.42
CA GLU A 108 0.09 10.03 -33.41
C GLU A 108 1.20 10.67 -32.56
N GLU A 109 1.21 12.01 -32.49
CA GLU A 109 2.12 12.77 -31.64
C GLU A 109 1.64 12.79 -30.18
N PHE A 110 0.37 12.45 -29.93
CA PHE A 110 -0.18 12.35 -28.57
C PHE A 110 0.17 11.00 -27.92
N THR A 111 1.47 10.83 -27.65
CA THR A 111 2.09 9.62 -27.08
C THR A 111 1.89 9.49 -25.59
N ASP A 112 1.77 10.60 -24.87
CA ASP A 112 1.51 10.65 -23.43
C ASP A 112 0.81 11.97 -23.04
N VAL A 113 0.29 12.01 -21.81
CA VAL A 113 -0.43 13.18 -21.26
C VAL A 113 0.47 14.41 -21.14
N PHE A 114 1.79 14.22 -20.95
CA PHE A 114 2.75 15.30 -20.77
C PHE A 114 3.00 16.06 -22.08
N VAL A 115 2.95 15.41 -23.24
CA VAL A 115 3.04 16.11 -24.54
C VAL A 115 1.95 17.16 -24.66
N ALA A 116 0.69 16.77 -24.41
CA ALA A 116 -0.44 17.71 -24.45
C ALA A 116 -0.29 18.80 -23.37
N TYR A 117 0.05 18.43 -22.14
CA TYR A 117 0.24 19.40 -21.05
C TYR A 117 1.34 20.43 -21.35
N ASN A 118 2.49 19.98 -21.88
CA ASN A 118 3.62 20.83 -22.23
C ASN A 118 3.27 21.79 -23.38
N MET A 119 2.56 21.33 -24.40
CA MET A 119 2.03 22.22 -25.44
C MET A 119 1.08 23.26 -24.85
N MET A 120 0.13 22.83 -24.02
CA MET A 120 -0.84 23.73 -23.39
C MET A 120 -0.16 24.81 -22.55
N ARG A 121 0.85 24.43 -21.75
CA ARG A 121 1.66 25.35 -20.95
C ARG A 121 2.49 26.30 -21.82
N ARG A 122 3.21 25.76 -22.81
CA ARG A 122 4.10 26.54 -23.70
C ARG A 122 3.33 27.61 -24.48
N PHE A 123 2.17 27.25 -25.01
CA PHE A 123 1.32 28.15 -25.79
C PHE A 123 0.28 28.90 -24.94
N GLN A 124 0.25 28.66 -23.63
CA GLN A 124 -0.69 29.26 -22.66
C GLN A 124 -2.17 29.07 -23.04
N ILE A 125 -2.50 27.90 -23.59
CA ILE A 125 -3.86 27.51 -24.00
C ILE A 125 -4.46 26.49 -23.02
N ARG A 126 -5.79 26.45 -22.94
CA ARG A 126 -6.53 25.49 -22.07
C ARG A 126 -7.32 24.44 -22.84
N HIS A 127 -7.32 24.55 -24.17
CA HIS A 127 -8.10 23.73 -25.09
C HIS A 127 -7.19 23.38 -26.27
N LEU A 128 -6.91 22.10 -26.44
CA LEU A 128 -6.01 21.58 -27.47
C LEU A 128 -6.78 20.60 -28.38
N PRO A 129 -7.21 21.02 -29.57
CA PRO A 129 -7.85 20.14 -30.54
C PRO A 129 -6.90 19.05 -31.04
N ILE A 130 -7.41 17.83 -31.12
CA ILE A 130 -6.68 16.66 -31.60
C ILE A 130 -7.13 16.33 -33.01
N LEU A 131 -6.17 16.16 -33.93
CA LEU A 131 -6.42 15.86 -35.33
C LEU A 131 -6.02 14.43 -35.69
N ASN A 132 -6.69 13.84 -36.69
CA ASN A 132 -6.23 12.62 -37.35
C ASN A 132 -5.23 12.91 -38.48
N GLN A 133 -4.69 11.86 -39.12
CA GLN A 133 -3.77 11.99 -40.26
C GLN A 133 -4.34 12.82 -41.43
N GLN A 134 -5.66 12.86 -41.58
CA GLN A 134 -6.35 13.59 -42.64
C GLN A 134 -6.70 15.03 -42.23
N LYS A 135 -6.14 15.53 -41.10
CA LYS A 135 -6.43 16.84 -40.50
C LYS A 135 -7.89 17.05 -40.06
N LYS A 136 -8.67 15.98 -39.93
CA LYS A 136 -10.01 16.05 -39.34
C LYS A 136 -9.91 16.07 -37.82
N VAL A 137 -10.77 16.87 -37.19
CA VAL A 137 -10.86 16.97 -35.73
C VAL A 137 -11.43 15.67 -35.16
N LEU A 138 -10.66 15.01 -34.30
CA LEU A 138 -11.09 13.83 -33.53
C LEU A 138 -11.76 14.22 -32.22
N GLY A 139 -11.35 15.35 -31.63
CA GLY A 139 -11.88 15.82 -30.35
C GLY A 139 -10.99 16.89 -29.73
N LEU A 140 -11.16 17.10 -28.43
CA LEU A 140 -10.49 18.15 -27.67
C LEU A 140 -9.87 17.61 -26.39
N VAL A 141 -8.63 18.00 -26.13
CA VAL A 141 -7.97 17.81 -24.83
C VAL A 141 -8.03 19.11 -24.03
N THR A 142 -8.39 19.00 -22.77
CA THR A 142 -8.47 20.12 -21.81
C THR A 142 -7.69 19.78 -20.56
N LEU A 143 -7.32 20.77 -19.74
CA LEU A 143 -6.66 20.49 -18.46
C LEU A 143 -7.54 19.59 -17.56
N SER A 144 -8.87 19.77 -17.63
CA SER A 144 -9.84 18.93 -16.94
C SER A 144 -9.84 17.48 -17.43
N SER A 145 -9.71 17.23 -18.74
CA SER A 145 -9.70 15.88 -19.30
C SER A 145 -8.36 15.17 -19.08
N LEU A 146 -7.24 15.90 -19.15
CA LEU A 146 -5.93 15.37 -18.75
C LEU A 146 -5.95 14.94 -17.28
N ARG A 147 -6.45 15.80 -16.40
CA ARG A 147 -6.60 15.50 -14.97
C ARG A 147 -7.42 14.23 -14.72
N GLN A 148 -8.50 14.03 -15.46
CA GLN A 148 -9.39 12.89 -15.24
C GLN A 148 -8.71 11.54 -15.50
N VAL A 149 -7.85 11.46 -16.50
CA VAL A 149 -7.02 10.27 -16.74
C VAL A 149 -5.99 10.08 -15.63
N LEU A 150 -5.46 11.19 -15.11
CA LEU A 150 -4.45 11.21 -14.04
C LEU A 150 -5.02 10.99 -12.62
N ASN A 151 -6.34 11.02 -12.44
CA ASN A 151 -7.03 10.91 -11.15
C ASN A 151 -6.77 9.59 -10.39
N HIS A 152 -6.11 8.60 -11.00
CA HIS A 152 -5.82 7.31 -10.36
C HIS A 152 -4.52 7.30 -9.53
N HIS A 153 -3.79 8.41 -9.42
CA HIS A 153 -2.50 8.42 -8.73
C HIS A 153 -2.54 8.97 -7.30
N HIS A 154 -1.88 8.26 -6.39
CA HIS A 154 -1.74 8.60 -4.97
C HIS A 154 -0.96 9.90 -4.68
N PHE A 155 -0.40 10.60 -5.67
CA PHE A 155 0.49 11.76 -5.47
C PHE A 155 -0.19 12.94 -4.76
N LEU A 156 -1.47 13.23 -5.08
CA LEU A 156 -2.21 14.34 -4.46
C LEU A 156 -2.48 14.11 -2.95
N ARG A 157 -2.38 12.86 -2.47
CA ARG A 157 -2.53 12.54 -1.04
C ARG A 157 -1.34 13.02 -0.20
N PHE A 158 -0.16 13.15 -0.81
CA PHE A 158 1.09 13.48 -0.12
C PHE A 158 1.49 14.96 -0.24
N ARG A 159 0.68 15.79 -0.91
CA ARG A 159 0.94 17.22 -1.15
C ARG A 159 -0.14 18.07 -0.50
N GLN A 160 0.23 19.22 0.04
CA GLN A 160 -0.69 20.15 0.70
C GLN A 160 -1.19 21.24 -0.25
N VAL A 161 -2.37 21.79 0.06
CA VAL A 161 -2.96 22.93 -0.66
C VAL A 161 -2.01 24.13 -0.71
N SER A 162 -1.30 24.42 0.37
CA SER A 162 -0.37 25.55 0.48
C SER A 162 0.77 25.56 -0.54
N GLU A 163 1.10 24.39 -1.11
CA GLU A 163 2.22 24.21 -2.04
C GLU A 163 1.89 24.66 -3.46
N VAL A 164 0.62 24.57 -3.88
CA VAL A 164 0.20 24.85 -5.26
C VAL A 164 -0.89 25.92 -5.38
N MET A 165 -1.44 26.39 -4.25
CA MET A 165 -2.45 27.45 -4.27
C MET A 165 -1.91 28.76 -4.85
N THR A 166 -2.78 29.52 -5.52
CA THR A 166 -2.48 30.89 -5.92
C THR A 166 -2.73 31.82 -4.73
N ARG A 167 -1.66 32.42 -4.19
CA ARG A 167 -1.70 33.31 -3.02
C ARG A 167 -2.19 34.72 -3.33
N GLN A 168 -1.85 35.24 -4.51
CA GLN A 168 -2.31 36.56 -4.96
C GLN A 168 -3.70 36.43 -5.56
N VAL A 169 -4.72 36.56 -4.71
CA VAL A 169 -6.12 36.50 -5.12
C VAL A 169 -6.64 37.92 -5.35
N MET A 170 -7.24 38.14 -6.52
CA MET A 170 -7.95 39.40 -6.80
C MET A 170 -9.30 39.38 -6.09
N THR A 171 -9.57 40.43 -5.32
CA THR A 171 -10.76 40.54 -4.47
C THR A 171 -11.56 41.80 -4.76
N VAL A 172 -12.87 41.75 -4.47
CA VAL A 172 -13.80 42.89 -4.54
C VAL A 172 -14.74 42.85 -3.34
N TYR A 173 -15.41 43.97 -3.07
CA TYR A 173 -16.42 44.06 -2.01
C TYR A 173 -17.83 43.72 -2.55
N PRO A 174 -18.79 43.33 -1.69
CA PRO A 174 -20.12 42.87 -2.12
C PRO A 174 -20.88 43.89 -2.99
N PHE A 175 -20.71 45.17 -2.71
CA PHE A 175 -21.40 46.26 -3.42
C PHE A 175 -20.70 46.71 -4.72
N THR A 176 -19.56 46.10 -5.09
CA THR A 176 -18.86 46.42 -6.33
C THR A 176 -19.75 46.12 -7.54
N PRO A 177 -19.95 47.07 -8.48
CA PRO A 177 -20.76 46.83 -9.67
C PRO A 177 -20.21 45.71 -10.56
N VAL A 178 -21.09 44.88 -11.12
CA VAL A 178 -20.69 43.74 -11.97
C VAL A 178 -19.91 44.19 -13.21
N ARG A 179 -20.19 45.39 -13.75
CA ARG A 179 -19.39 45.98 -14.83
C ARG A 179 -17.91 46.14 -14.46
N GLU A 180 -17.62 46.57 -13.22
CA GLU A 180 -16.26 46.73 -12.72
C GLU A 180 -15.60 45.36 -12.51
N VAL A 181 -16.34 44.39 -11.96
CA VAL A 181 -15.90 42.98 -11.87
C VAL A 181 -15.51 42.43 -13.25
N ALA A 182 -16.35 42.64 -14.27
CA ALA A 182 -16.07 42.22 -15.64
C ALA A 182 -14.84 42.92 -16.25
N GLN A 183 -14.63 44.20 -15.95
CA GLN A 183 -13.44 44.95 -16.35
C GLN A 183 -12.17 44.35 -15.75
N ILE A 184 -12.18 44.06 -14.44
CA ILE A 184 -11.03 43.46 -13.76
C ILE A 184 -10.73 42.07 -14.34
N LEU A 185 -11.76 41.24 -14.54
CA LEU A 185 -11.61 39.91 -15.18
C LEU A 185 -10.93 40.01 -16.55
N ALA A 186 -11.39 40.94 -17.40
CA ALA A 186 -10.87 41.14 -18.75
C ALA A 186 -9.46 41.76 -18.77
N GLN A 187 -9.19 42.76 -17.92
CA GLN A 187 -7.94 43.52 -17.90
C GLN A 187 -6.79 42.69 -17.32
N TYR A 188 -7.00 42.02 -16.19
CA TYR A 188 -5.96 41.25 -15.50
C TYR A 188 -5.82 39.82 -16.02
N ASN A 189 -6.62 39.44 -17.02
CA ASN A 189 -6.55 38.11 -17.62
C ASN A 189 -6.74 37.00 -16.56
N ILE A 190 -7.70 37.18 -15.66
CA ILE A 190 -8.07 36.23 -14.61
C ILE A 190 -9.47 35.64 -14.88
N SER A 191 -9.75 34.45 -14.35
CA SER A 191 -10.99 33.71 -14.68
C SER A 191 -12.08 33.79 -13.61
N CYS A 192 -11.74 34.36 -12.45
CA CYS A 192 -12.65 34.59 -11.32
C CYS A 192 -12.10 35.67 -10.40
N ILE A 193 -12.99 36.24 -9.58
CA ILE A 193 -12.69 37.18 -8.51
C ILE A 193 -13.42 36.69 -7.25
N VAL A 194 -12.75 36.80 -6.10
CA VAL A 194 -13.34 36.44 -4.80
C VAL A 194 -13.98 37.68 -4.17
N VAL A 195 -15.24 37.58 -3.80
CA VAL A 195 -15.96 38.62 -3.05
C VAL A 195 -15.61 38.44 -1.58
N VAL A 196 -15.16 39.51 -0.93
CA VAL A 196 -14.69 39.49 0.46
C VAL A 196 -15.39 40.53 1.32
N VAL A 197 -15.50 40.25 2.61
CA VAL A 197 -15.86 41.21 3.64
C VAL A 197 -14.66 41.39 4.56
N GLU A 198 -14.32 42.63 4.90
CA GLU A 198 -13.23 42.93 5.82
C GLU A 198 -13.76 42.95 7.27
N GLN A 199 -13.12 42.20 8.16
CA GLN A 199 -13.39 42.21 9.59
C GLN A 199 -12.05 42.17 10.34
N GLU A 200 -11.86 43.08 11.29
CA GLU A 200 -10.64 43.15 12.12
C GLU A 200 -9.33 43.20 11.31
N GLY A 201 -9.35 43.82 10.11
CA GLY A 201 -8.20 43.92 9.21
C GLY A 201 -7.88 42.66 8.41
N MET A 202 -8.73 41.62 8.49
CA MET A 202 -8.63 40.38 7.72
C MET A 202 -9.75 40.30 6.68
N LEU A 203 -9.46 39.66 5.55
CA LEU A 203 -10.41 39.48 4.45
C LEU A 203 -11.09 38.11 4.54
N TYR A 204 -12.41 38.09 4.62
CA TYR A 204 -13.21 36.87 4.70
C TYR A 204 -13.95 36.63 3.38
N PRO A 205 -13.76 35.48 2.72
CA PRO A 205 -14.35 35.26 1.42
C PRO A 205 -15.82 34.82 1.55
N VAL A 206 -16.73 35.56 0.92
CA VAL A 206 -18.19 35.34 1.00
C VAL A 206 -18.81 34.81 -0.29
N GLY A 207 -18.11 34.94 -1.41
CA GLY A 207 -18.55 34.39 -2.69
C GLY A 207 -17.50 34.49 -3.79
N ILE A 208 -17.80 33.93 -4.96
CA ILE A 208 -16.96 34.04 -6.16
C ILE A 208 -17.81 34.46 -7.35
N VAL A 209 -17.26 35.36 -8.18
CA VAL A 209 -17.81 35.70 -9.50
C VAL A 209 -16.81 35.24 -10.57
N THR A 210 -17.32 34.58 -11.62
CA THR A 210 -16.52 33.98 -12.70
C THR A 210 -16.87 34.58 -14.07
N GLU A 211 -16.00 34.37 -15.07
CA GLU A 211 -16.28 34.74 -16.47
C GLU A 211 -17.65 34.21 -16.95
N ARG A 212 -18.03 33.00 -16.54
CA ARG A 212 -19.31 32.37 -16.88
C ARG A 212 -20.52 33.10 -16.32
N ASP A 213 -20.42 33.62 -15.11
CA ASP A 213 -21.52 34.36 -14.46
C ASP A 213 -21.79 35.66 -15.24
N ILE A 214 -20.73 36.35 -15.66
CA ILE A 214 -20.85 37.56 -16.50
C ILE A 214 -21.56 37.22 -17.83
N LEU A 215 -21.17 36.14 -18.49
CA LEU A 215 -21.79 35.73 -19.76
C LEU A 215 -23.26 35.36 -19.60
N GLN A 216 -23.62 34.68 -18.50
CA GLN A 216 -25.02 34.32 -18.24
C GLN A 216 -25.89 35.55 -18.01
N LEU A 217 -25.39 36.56 -17.30
CA LEU A 217 -26.11 37.83 -17.09
C LEU A 217 -26.33 38.59 -18.40
N GLN A 218 -25.35 38.55 -19.31
CA GLN A 218 -25.49 39.19 -20.61
C GLN A 218 -26.46 38.46 -21.55
N ALA A 219 -26.47 37.12 -21.51
CA ALA A 219 -27.44 36.33 -22.26
C ALA A 219 -28.89 36.61 -21.81
N LEU A 220 -29.07 37.08 -20.57
CA LEU A 220 -30.36 37.53 -20.01
C LEU A 220 -30.63 39.03 -20.25
N GLU A 221 -29.79 39.72 -21.03
CA GLU A 221 -29.90 41.16 -21.35
C GLU A 221 -29.95 42.09 -20.11
N LEU A 222 -29.37 41.66 -18.99
CA LEU A 222 -29.36 42.44 -17.75
C LEU A 222 -28.34 43.58 -17.81
N ASN A 223 -28.71 44.73 -17.22
CA ASN A 223 -27.81 45.88 -17.15
C ASN A 223 -26.75 45.69 -16.04
N LEU A 224 -25.53 45.35 -16.46
CA LEU A 224 -24.37 45.12 -15.58
C LEU A 224 -23.96 46.34 -14.73
N GLN A 225 -24.48 47.54 -15.01
CA GLN A 225 -24.18 48.75 -14.22
C GLN A 225 -24.95 48.81 -12.90
N HIS A 226 -26.12 48.17 -12.81
CA HIS A 226 -26.99 48.23 -11.63
C HIS A 226 -26.92 46.97 -10.77
N LEU A 227 -26.28 45.91 -11.26
CA LEU A 227 -26.05 44.70 -10.49
C LEU A 227 -24.77 44.82 -9.67
N THR A 228 -24.81 44.32 -8.43
CA THR A 228 -23.66 44.23 -7.53
C THR A 228 -23.08 42.82 -7.52
N ALA A 229 -21.83 42.69 -7.10
CA ALA A 229 -21.16 41.39 -6.95
C ALA A 229 -21.93 40.43 -6.04
N GLU A 230 -22.49 40.94 -4.92
CA GLU A 230 -23.30 40.17 -3.98
C GLU A 230 -24.52 39.51 -4.63
N ALA A 231 -25.18 40.22 -5.55
CA ALA A 231 -26.40 39.73 -6.20
C ALA A 231 -26.13 38.60 -7.20
N VAL A 232 -24.88 38.43 -7.65
CA VAL A 232 -24.52 37.50 -8.73
C VAL A 232 -23.48 36.46 -8.35
N MET A 233 -22.84 36.60 -7.18
CA MET A 233 -21.82 35.67 -6.72
C MET A 233 -22.39 34.30 -6.39
N SER A 234 -21.59 33.26 -6.62
CA SER A 234 -21.89 31.93 -6.10
C SER A 234 -21.70 31.90 -4.58
N SER A 235 -22.77 31.54 -3.85
CA SER A 235 -22.80 31.41 -2.38
C SER A 235 -23.71 30.22 -1.97
N PRO A 236 -23.36 29.42 -0.93
CA PRO A 236 -22.19 29.54 -0.08
C PRO A 236 -20.89 29.15 -0.81
N LEU A 237 -19.80 29.80 -0.41
CA LEU A 237 -18.48 29.54 -0.99
C LEU A 237 -17.89 28.24 -0.44
N PHE A 238 -17.50 27.33 -1.33
CA PHE A 238 -16.73 26.16 -0.95
C PHE A 238 -15.27 26.55 -0.70
N SER A 239 -14.79 26.22 0.51
CA SER A 239 -13.43 26.51 0.95
C SER A 239 -12.71 25.26 1.42
N ILE A 240 -11.38 25.38 1.53
CA ILE A 240 -10.48 24.34 2.02
C ILE A 240 -9.35 24.98 2.83
N LYS A 241 -8.81 24.28 3.84
CA LYS A 241 -7.66 24.81 4.59
C LYS A 241 -6.36 24.66 3.81
N SER A 242 -5.40 25.55 4.04
CA SER A 242 -4.08 25.50 3.37
C SER A 242 -3.23 24.28 3.76
N THR A 243 -3.46 23.71 4.95
CA THR A 243 -2.76 22.51 5.48
C THR A 243 -3.38 21.19 5.02
N GLU A 244 -4.56 21.22 4.41
CA GLU A 244 -5.26 20.02 3.96
C GLU A 244 -4.61 19.42 2.70
N PRO A 245 -4.76 18.10 2.49
CA PRO A 245 -4.16 17.42 1.34
C PRO A 245 -4.87 17.79 0.03
N LEU A 246 -4.13 17.83 -1.08
CA LEU A 246 -4.68 18.16 -2.40
C LEU A 246 -5.74 17.16 -2.88
N SER A 247 -5.67 15.91 -2.44
CA SER A 247 -6.70 14.90 -2.70
C SER A 247 -8.07 15.33 -2.19
N LEU A 248 -8.13 16.03 -1.05
CA LEU A 248 -9.38 16.56 -0.51
C LEU A 248 -9.91 17.71 -1.38
N ALA A 249 -9.03 18.62 -1.81
CA ALA A 249 -9.40 19.70 -2.74
C ALA A 249 -10.04 19.15 -4.02
N GLN A 250 -9.41 18.13 -4.59
CA GLN A 250 -9.90 17.43 -5.78
C GLN A 250 -11.28 16.78 -5.54
N GLN A 251 -11.46 16.12 -4.40
CA GLN A 251 -12.73 15.48 -4.04
C GLN A 251 -13.86 16.51 -3.92
N ILE A 252 -13.62 17.65 -3.27
CA ILE A 252 -14.61 18.72 -3.14
C ILE A 252 -14.97 19.28 -4.53
N LEU A 253 -13.97 19.61 -5.36
CA LEU A 253 -14.19 20.10 -6.73
C LEU A 253 -15.08 19.15 -7.55
N GLN A 254 -14.81 17.85 -7.50
CA GLN A 254 -15.56 16.84 -8.24
C GLN A 254 -16.98 16.65 -7.69
N LYS A 255 -17.10 16.47 -6.37
CA LYS A 255 -18.38 16.23 -5.69
C LYS A 255 -19.36 17.37 -5.95
N HIS A 256 -18.88 18.61 -5.89
CA HIS A 256 -19.71 19.80 -6.06
C HIS A 256 -19.77 20.30 -7.51
N LYS A 257 -19.08 19.64 -8.46
CA LYS A 257 -18.99 20.02 -9.87
C LYS A 257 -18.59 21.49 -10.06
N ILE A 258 -17.65 21.96 -9.25
CA ILE A 258 -17.08 23.31 -9.30
C ILE A 258 -15.61 23.24 -9.76
N ARG A 259 -15.06 24.35 -10.24
CA ARG A 259 -13.69 24.40 -10.81
C ARG A 259 -12.66 25.09 -9.93
N ARG A 260 -13.12 25.66 -8.81
CA ARG A 260 -12.33 26.55 -7.95
C ARG A 260 -12.78 26.40 -6.50
N LEU A 261 -11.85 26.50 -5.57
CA LEU A 261 -12.08 26.56 -4.13
C LEU A 261 -11.30 27.73 -3.55
N ALA A 262 -11.91 28.46 -2.62
CA ALA A 262 -11.17 29.40 -1.81
C ALA A 262 -10.33 28.67 -0.77
N VAL A 263 -9.10 29.11 -0.57
CA VAL A 263 -8.23 28.60 0.49
C VAL A 263 -8.33 29.54 1.66
N VAL A 264 -8.71 29.01 2.82
CA VAL A 264 -8.88 29.77 4.05
C VAL A 264 -7.88 29.34 5.12
N GLY A 265 -7.55 30.24 6.03
CA GLY A 265 -6.75 29.92 7.20
C GLY A 265 -7.59 29.37 8.35
N GLU A 266 -6.96 29.29 9.54
CA GLU A 266 -7.61 28.76 10.74
C GLU A 266 -8.75 29.65 11.25
N GLN A 267 -8.68 30.96 10.98
CA GLN A 267 -9.71 31.91 11.39
C GLN A 267 -10.78 32.10 10.31
N GLY A 268 -10.61 31.49 9.12
CA GLY A 268 -11.52 31.65 7.98
C GLY A 268 -11.12 32.78 7.02
N GLU A 269 -9.98 33.43 7.26
CA GLU A 269 -9.42 34.48 6.41
C GLU A 269 -8.94 33.92 5.08
N LEU A 270 -9.08 34.69 4.00
CA LEU A 270 -8.68 34.30 2.65
C LEU A 270 -7.15 34.24 2.55
N GLN A 271 -6.61 33.04 2.29
CA GLN A 271 -5.18 32.81 2.08
C GLN A 271 -4.82 32.56 0.62
N GLY A 272 -5.77 32.10 -0.19
CA GLY A 272 -5.50 31.75 -1.58
C GLY A 272 -6.72 31.24 -2.34
N ILE A 273 -6.48 30.80 -3.56
CA ILE A 273 -7.45 30.07 -4.37
C ILE A 273 -6.77 28.85 -5.00
N ILE A 274 -7.49 27.75 -5.09
CA ILE A 274 -7.05 26.56 -5.81
C ILE A 274 -8.01 26.27 -6.96
N THR A 275 -7.45 26.06 -8.14
CA THR A 275 -8.17 25.76 -9.38
C THR A 275 -7.79 24.38 -9.89
N GLU A 276 -8.59 23.83 -10.80
CA GLU A 276 -8.24 22.57 -11.47
C GLU A 276 -6.86 22.64 -12.15
N SER A 277 -6.45 23.80 -12.68
CA SER A 277 -5.12 23.99 -13.26
C SER A 277 -3.99 23.88 -12.23
N ASN A 278 -4.20 24.31 -10.99
CA ASN A 278 -3.18 24.19 -9.93
C ASN A 278 -2.95 22.71 -9.56
N LEU A 279 -4.00 21.88 -9.60
CA LEU A 279 -3.88 20.44 -9.31
C LEU A 279 -3.05 19.70 -10.37
N VAL A 280 -3.07 20.15 -11.62
CA VAL A 280 -2.27 19.56 -12.71
C VAL A 280 -0.79 19.99 -12.62
N GLN A 281 -0.47 21.11 -11.97
CA GLN A 281 0.92 21.56 -11.79
C GLN A 281 1.78 20.62 -10.93
N VAL A 282 1.15 19.86 -10.03
CA VAL A 282 1.82 18.81 -9.23
C VAL A 282 2.43 17.72 -10.13
N LEU A 283 1.97 17.63 -11.38
CA LEU A 283 2.38 16.63 -12.36
C LEU A 283 3.48 17.16 -13.29
N ASP A 284 4.13 18.29 -12.98
CA ASP A 284 5.31 18.72 -13.74
C ASP A 284 6.39 17.63 -13.64
N PRO A 285 6.83 17.04 -14.79
CA PRO A 285 7.81 15.96 -14.81
C PRO A 285 9.08 16.27 -14.01
N LEU A 286 9.49 17.55 -13.94
CA LEU A 286 10.67 17.98 -13.18
C LEU A 286 10.58 17.65 -11.68
N GLU A 287 9.40 17.73 -11.07
CA GLU A 287 9.22 17.39 -9.65
C GLU A 287 9.16 15.87 -9.42
N LEU A 288 8.62 15.13 -10.38
CA LEU A 288 8.55 13.67 -10.33
C LEU A 288 9.93 13.01 -10.46
N TYR A 289 10.80 13.54 -11.33
CA TYR A 289 12.20 13.08 -11.44
C TYR A 289 12.99 13.29 -10.14
N GLY A 290 12.78 14.41 -9.44
CA GLY A 290 13.45 14.67 -8.17
C GLY A 290 13.04 13.69 -7.06
N ILE A 291 11.76 13.32 -7.00
CA ILE A 291 11.27 12.30 -6.06
C ILE A 291 11.88 10.94 -6.38
N LEU A 292 11.93 10.56 -7.66
CA LEU A 292 12.50 9.28 -8.08
C LEU A 292 13.98 9.18 -7.69
N GLU A 293 14.77 10.22 -7.93
CA GLU A 293 16.20 10.25 -7.59
C GLU A 293 16.43 10.14 -6.07
N ILE A 294 15.61 10.81 -5.26
CA ILE A 294 15.68 10.71 -3.79
C ILE A 294 15.33 9.30 -3.34
N LEU A 295 14.29 8.69 -3.92
CA LEU A 295 13.88 7.33 -3.59
C LEU A 295 14.96 6.31 -3.96
N GLU A 296 15.52 6.40 -5.17
CA GLU A 296 16.61 5.53 -5.62
C GLU A 296 17.83 5.62 -4.69
N ARG A 297 18.27 6.84 -4.36
CA ARG A 297 19.38 7.05 -3.41
C ARG A 297 19.08 6.45 -2.05
N LYS A 298 17.86 6.60 -1.56
CA LYS A 298 17.46 6.11 -0.23
C LYS A 298 17.35 4.59 -0.19
N VAL A 299 16.90 3.96 -1.28
CA VAL A 299 16.90 2.50 -1.41
C VAL A 299 18.32 1.97 -1.35
N VAL A 300 19.24 2.51 -2.16
CA VAL A 300 20.65 2.10 -2.18
C VAL A 300 21.29 2.28 -0.80
N GLN A 301 21.06 3.41 -0.13
CA GLN A 301 21.58 3.65 1.23
C GLN A 301 21.04 2.64 2.26
N LEU A 302 19.76 2.29 2.18
CA LEU A 302 19.16 1.30 3.09
C LEU A 302 19.73 -0.10 2.84
N GLU A 303 20.00 -0.47 1.59
CA GLU A 303 20.65 -1.73 1.24
C GLU A 303 22.09 -1.80 1.78
N GLU A 304 22.87 -0.73 1.62
CA GLU A 304 24.22 -0.64 2.18
C GLU A 304 24.21 -0.75 3.72
N CYS A 305 23.32 0.01 4.38
CA CYS A 305 23.15 -0.07 5.84
C CYS A 305 22.75 -1.48 6.30
N ARG A 306 21.86 -2.16 5.55
CA ARG A 306 21.45 -3.54 5.85
C ARG A 306 22.63 -4.50 5.77
N ILE A 307 23.46 -4.40 4.73
CA ILE A 307 24.64 -5.27 4.55
C ILE A 307 25.63 -5.07 5.71
N ILE A 308 25.91 -3.82 6.07
CA ILE A 308 26.82 -3.51 7.18
C ILE A 308 26.29 -4.07 8.51
N LEU A 309 25.00 -3.91 8.78
CA LEU A 309 24.38 -4.43 10.01
C LEU A 309 24.47 -5.95 10.09
N LEU A 310 24.10 -6.65 9.01
CA LEU A 310 24.17 -8.12 8.96
C LEU A 310 25.60 -8.63 9.12
N THR A 311 26.57 -7.99 8.48
CA THR A 311 27.99 -8.37 8.59
C THR A 311 28.52 -8.20 10.01
N LYS A 312 28.09 -7.13 10.70
CA LYS A 312 28.46 -6.91 12.10
C LYS A 312 27.86 -7.97 13.01
N GLN A 313 26.58 -8.29 12.82
CA GLN A 313 25.89 -9.31 13.63
C GLN A 313 26.45 -10.71 13.38
N ASP A 314 26.80 -11.04 12.13
CA ASP A 314 27.48 -12.29 11.78
C ASP A 314 28.80 -12.46 12.54
N LEU A 315 29.63 -11.40 12.54
CA LEU A 315 30.88 -11.39 13.29
C LEU A 315 30.68 -11.53 14.79
N GLU A 316 29.64 -10.89 15.35
CA GLU A 316 29.28 -11.03 16.77
C GLU A 316 28.84 -12.47 17.10
N LEU A 317 28.00 -13.08 16.27
CA LEU A 317 27.52 -14.45 16.45
C LEU A 317 28.66 -15.48 16.36
N ALA A 318 29.53 -15.33 15.37
CA ALA A 318 30.71 -16.19 15.20
C ALA A 318 31.69 -16.08 16.38
N LYS A 319 31.84 -14.88 16.97
CA LYS A 319 32.64 -14.68 18.19
C LYS A 319 31.99 -15.34 19.40
N ALA A 320 30.68 -15.15 19.57
CA ALA A 320 29.93 -15.75 20.67
C ALA A 320 30.06 -17.28 20.70
N LEU A 321 30.04 -17.92 19.52
CA LEU A 321 30.23 -19.36 19.40
C LEU A 321 31.63 -19.79 19.86
N LYS A 322 32.68 -19.03 19.53
CA LYS A 322 34.06 -19.30 19.96
C LYS A 322 34.30 -19.02 21.45
N ASN A 323 33.56 -18.06 22.02
CA ASN A 323 33.71 -17.61 23.40
C ASN A 323 32.86 -18.41 24.40
N ASN A 324 32.15 -19.46 23.96
CA ASN A 324 31.23 -20.26 24.79
C ASN A 324 30.11 -19.41 25.43
N GLU A 325 29.60 -18.41 24.71
CA GLU A 325 28.51 -17.55 25.18
C GLU A 325 27.11 -18.18 25.02
N PHE A 326 27.04 -19.29 24.29
CA PHE A 326 25.81 -20.08 24.15
C PHE A 326 25.69 -21.11 25.27
N LYS A 327 24.46 -21.30 25.76
CA LYS A 327 24.09 -22.35 26.71
C LYS A 327 22.82 -23.04 26.25
N LEU A 328 22.64 -24.28 26.68
CA LEU A 328 21.38 -24.99 26.52
C LEU A 328 20.59 -24.98 27.82
N TYR A 329 19.29 -24.73 27.69
CA TYR A 329 18.30 -24.88 28.74
C TYR A 329 17.35 -25.99 28.31
N TYR A 330 16.82 -26.73 29.27
CA TYR A 330 16.07 -27.96 29.04
C TYR A 330 14.66 -27.79 29.58
N GLN A 331 13.67 -27.90 28.70
CA GLN A 331 12.27 -27.85 29.10
C GLN A 331 11.69 -29.26 29.23
N PRO A 332 11.20 -29.67 30.42
CA PRO A 332 10.69 -31.02 30.62
C PRO A 332 9.45 -31.35 29.77
N GLN A 333 9.43 -32.55 29.20
CA GLN A 333 8.28 -33.17 28.52
C GLN A 333 7.70 -34.27 29.40
N VAL A 334 6.40 -34.23 29.66
CA VAL A 334 5.71 -35.13 30.60
C VAL A 334 4.72 -36.00 29.85
N ASP A 335 4.75 -37.31 30.13
CA ASP A 335 3.70 -38.23 29.69
C ASP A 335 2.43 -37.99 30.51
N LEU A 336 1.32 -37.71 29.82
CA LEU A 336 0.05 -37.38 30.47
C LEU A 336 -0.58 -38.55 31.20
N LYS A 337 -0.30 -39.79 30.78
CA LYS A 337 -0.88 -41.01 31.38
C LYS A 337 -0.14 -41.39 32.66
N THR A 338 1.19 -41.36 32.65
CA THR A 338 2.01 -41.73 33.81
C THR A 338 2.30 -40.55 34.74
N GLY A 339 2.28 -39.33 34.21
CA GLY A 339 2.72 -38.13 34.91
C GLY A 339 4.25 -38.00 35.02
N GLU A 340 5.00 -38.95 34.44
CA GLU A 340 6.46 -38.99 34.51
C GLU A 340 7.09 -38.07 33.45
N ILE A 341 8.26 -37.53 33.78
CA ILE A 341 9.08 -36.80 32.81
C ILE A 341 9.76 -37.84 31.93
N VAL A 342 9.48 -37.80 30.62
CA VAL A 342 9.99 -38.76 29.62
C VAL A 342 11.13 -38.19 28.77
N GLY A 343 11.26 -36.87 28.76
CA GLY A 343 12.30 -36.19 27.99
C GLY A 343 12.39 -34.71 28.29
N ALA A 344 13.20 -34.02 27.50
CA ALA A 344 13.29 -32.57 27.52
C ALA A 344 13.62 -32.00 26.14
N GLU A 345 13.14 -30.80 25.87
CA GLU A 345 13.54 -30.02 24.70
C GLU A 345 14.76 -29.15 25.02
N ALA A 346 15.80 -29.25 24.20
CA ALA A 346 17.00 -28.43 24.27
C ALA A 346 16.77 -27.07 23.58
N LEU A 347 16.75 -26.02 24.39
CA LEU A 347 16.50 -24.66 23.94
C LEU A 347 17.75 -23.81 24.12
N ILE A 348 18.29 -23.31 23.01
CA ILE A 348 19.48 -22.46 23.02
C ILE A 348 19.22 -21.11 23.69
N ARG A 349 20.20 -20.63 24.45
CA ARG A 349 20.26 -19.30 25.06
C ARG A 349 21.59 -18.65 24.74
N TRP A 350 21.56 -17.38 24.34
CA TRP A 350 22.78 -16.60 24.18
C TRP A 350 22.94 -15.66 25.38
N ILE A 351 23.94 -15.95 26.21
CA ILE A 351 24.27 -15.16 27.39
C ILE A 351 25.51 -14.34 27.06
N SER A 352 25.29 -13.15 26.51
CA SER A 352 26.36 -12.21 26.17
C SER A 352 26.87 -11.51 27.45
N PRO A 353 28.19 -11.42 27.66
CA PRO A 353 28.77 -10.67 28.78
C PRO A 353 28.39 -9.18 28.77
N ASP A 354 28.29 -8.59 27.57
CA ASP A 354 28.06 -7.15 27.40
C ASP A 354 26.58 -6.80 27.28
N LYS A 355 25.77 -7.67 26.66
CA LYS A 355 24.36 -7.42 26.32
C LYS A 355 23.36 -8.18 27.18
N GLY A 356 23.82 -9.08 28.06
CA GLY A 356 22.95 -9.95 28.84
C GLY A 356 22.33 -11.06 28.00
N ASN A 357 21.10 -11.47 28.35
CA ASN A 357 20.40 -12.55 27.66
C ASN A 357 19.78 -12.05 26.35
N ILE A 358 20.25 -12.60 25.22
CA ILE A 358 19.76 -12.27 23.87
C ILE A 358 18.76 -13.36 23.45
N SER A 359 17.58 -12.93 22.98
CA SER A 359 16.50 -13.84 22.59
C SER A 359 16.86 -14.67 21.35
N PRO A 360 16.54 -15.98 21.29
CA PRO A 360 16.66 -16.79 20.08
C PRO A 360 15.97 -16.19 18.85
N ILE A 361 14.85 -15.49 19.04
CA ILE A 361 14.12 -14.80 17.95
C ILE A 361 14.97 -13.70 17.31
N GLU A 362 15.93 -13.12 18.04
CA GLU A 362 16.81 -12.08 17.52
C GLU A 362 17.99 -12.64 16.72
N PHE A 363 18.56 -13.78 17.12
CA PHE A 363 19.82 -14.27 16.56
C PHE A 363 19.69 -15.49 15.63
N ILE A 364 18.66 -16.33 15.77
CA ILE A 364 18.45 -17.48 14.87
C ILE A 364 18.25 -17.03 13.42
N PRO A 365 17.40 -16.02 13.12
CA PRO A 365 17.23 -15.55 11.73
C PRO A 365 18.53 -15.01 11.12
N ILE A 366 19.42 -14.44 11.94
CA ILE A 366 20.73 -13.97 11.50
C ILE A 366 21.60 -15.17 11.15
N ALA A 367 21.65 -16.17 12.02
CA ALA A 367 22.40 -17.40 11.81
C ALA A 367 21.98 -18.13 10.52
N GLU A 368 20.68 -18.17 10.22
CA GLU A 368 20.15 -18.74 8.97
C GLU A 368 20.58 -17.90 7.75
N ASN A 369 20.40 -16.58 7.80
CA ASN A 369 20.76 -15.71 6.68
C ASN A 369 22.26 -15.69 6.37
N THR A 370 23.12 -15.97 7.36
CA THR A 370 24.59 -15.99 7.18
C THR A 370 25.17 -17.39 7.02
N GLY A 371 24.37 -18.43 7.23
CA GLY A 371 24.81 -19.83 7.21
C GLY A 371 25.49 -20.32 8.50
N LEU A 372 25.67 -19.45 9.50
CA LEU A 372 26.16 -19.84 10.84
C LEU A 372 25.22 -20.79 11.59
N ILE A 373 23.98 -20.97 11.13
CA ILE A 373 23.03 -21.93 11.71
C ILE A 373 23.56 -23.38 11.64
N VAL A 374 24.39 -23.71 10.64
CA VAL A 374 24.98 -25.06 10.51
C VAL A 374 25.99 -25.36 11.63
N PRO A 375 27.09 -24.58 11.81
CA PRO A 375 28.03 -24.82 12.89
C PRO A 375 27.41 -24.62 14.29
N LEU A 376 26.47 -23.68 14.43
CA LEU A 376 25.73 -23.50 15.68
C LEU A 376 24.88 -24.74 16.00
N GLY A 377 24.16 -25.27 15.01
CA GLY A 377 23.35 -26.47 15.15
C GLY A 377 24.16 -27.72 15.48
N GLN A 378 25.35 -27.89 14.88
CA GLN A 378 26.28 -28.97 15.26
C GLN A 378 26.71 -28.86 16.72
N TRP A 379 27.02 -27.65 17.20
CA TRP A 379 27.33 -27.40 18.60
C TRP A 379 26.15 -27.72 19.53
N VAL A 380 24.93 -27.32 19.15
CA VAL A 380 23.70 -27.61 19.90
C VAL A 380 23.49 -29.12 20.00
N LEU A 381 23.53 -29.84 18.87
CA LEU A 381 23.34 -31.30 18.82
C LEU A 381 24.35 -32.03 19.70
N LYS A 382 25.63 -31.70 19.56
CA LYS A 382 26.70 -32.32 20.35
C LYS A 382 26.50 -32.07 21.85
N THR A 383 26.23 -30.82 22.23
CA THR A 383 26.02 -30.44 23.63
C THR A 383 24.78 -31.13 24.22
N ALA A 384 23.67 -31.14 23.49
CA ALA A 384 22.44 -31.82 23.90
C ALA A 384 22.64 -33.32 24.10
N CYS A 385 23.36 -33.98 23.18
CA CYS A 385 23.66 -35.41 23.29
C CYS A 385 24.58 -35.72 24.47
N THR A 386 25.63 -34.92 24.68
CA THR A 386 26.49 -35.04 25.87
C THR A 386 25.69 -34.88 27.15
N GLN A 387 24.82 -33.87 27.24
CA GLN A 387 24.02 -33.64 28.43
C GLN A 387 23.05 -34.78 28.75
N ALA A 388 22.46 -35.39 27.71
CA ALA A 388 21.57 -36.53 27.89
C ALA A 388 22.31 -37.76 28.45
N VAL A 389 23.58 -37.95 28.07
CA VAL A 389 24.45 -38.97 28.68
C VAL A 389 24.82 -38.61 30.12
N ASP A 390 25.11 -37.33 30.39
CA ASP A 390 25.44 -36.85 31.72
C ASP A 390 24.28 -37.02 32.72
N TRP A 391 23.02 -36.88 32.27
CA TRP A 391 21.86 -37.19 33.10
C TRP A 391 21.86 -38.63 33.60
N LYS A 392 22.21 -39.58 32.73
CA LYS A 392 22.33 -41.00 33.11
C LYS A 392 23.43 -41.20 34.15
N LEU A 393 24.57 -40.51 34.00
CA LEU A 393 25.66 -40.53 34.98
C LEU A 393 25.27 -39.89 36.32
N ALA A 394 24.40 -38.88 36.29
CA ALA A 394 23.80 -38.25 37.46
C ALA A 394 22.69 -39.08 38.14
N GLY A 395 22.38 -40.27 37.62
CA GLY A 395 21.40 -41.20 38.21
C GLY A 395 19.95 -40.98 37.76
N LEU A 396 19.71 -40.14 36.75
CA LEU A 396 18.41 -40.03 36.10
C LEU A 396 18.17 -41.25 35.19
N PRO A 397 16.91 -41.66 34.95
CA PRO A 397 16.62 -42.68 33.95
C PRO A 397 16.99 -42.20 32.54
N PRO A 398 17.06 -43.09 31.55
CA PRO A 398 17.26 -42.69 30.15
C PRO A 398 16.10 -41.81 29.70
N LEU A 399 16.35 -40.51 29.57
CA LEU A 399 15.41 -39.52 29.06
C LEU A 399 15.67 -39.26 27.58
N GLN A 400 14.62 -38.90 26.84
CA GLN A 400 14.76 -38.39 25.48
C GLN A 400 15.22 -36.92 25.50
N ILE A 401 16.03 -36.53 24.53
CA ILE A 401 16.44 -35.15 24.28
C ILE A 401 15.97 -34.71 22.89
N ALA A 402 15.17 -33.64 22.84
CA ALA A 402 14.65 -33.08 21.61
C ALA A 402 15.48 -31.85 21.18
N VAL A 403 15.83 -31.76 19.89
CA VAL A 403 16.63 -30.67 19.33
C VAL A 403 15.97 -30.13 18.08
N ASN A 404 15.78 -28.80 18.03
CA ASN A 404 15.25 -28.09 16.87
C ASN A 404 16.27 -28.02 15.72
N ILE A 405 15.82 -28.32 14.50
CA ILE A 405 16.62 -28.34 13.28
C ILE A 405 16.04 -27.37 12.25
N SER A 406 16.88 -26.47 11.74
CA SER A 406 16.49 -25.55 10.65
C SER A 406 16.48 -26.25 9.28
N ALA A 407 15.75 -25.67 8.32
CA ALA A 407 15.71 -26.15 6.94
C ALA A 407 17.11 -26.24 6.32
N GLN A 408 17.96 -25.23 6.58
CA GLN A 408 19.29 -25.13 5.99
C GLN A 408 20.25 -26.19 6.55
N GLN A 409 20.13 -26.55 7.84
CA GLN A 409 20.87 -27.67 8.40
C GLN A 409 20.48 -28.98 7.73
N LEU A 410 19.18 -29.23 7.56
CA LEU A 410 18.70 -30.45 6.92
C LEU A 410 19.10 -30.54 5.45
N GLU A 411 19.16 -29.41 4.73
CA GLU A 411 19.61 -29.36 3.33
C GLU A 411 21.10 -29.70 3.17
N HIS A 412 21.93 -29.51 4.21
CA HIS A 412 23.36 -29.80 4.17
C HIS A 412 23.66 -31.26 3.85
N GLU A 413 24.55 -31.53 2.88
CA GLU A 413 24.80 -32.88 2.34
C GLU A 413 25.18 -33.88 3.44
N ASP A 414 26.11 -33.50 4.32
CA ASP A 414 26.65 -34.36 5.37
C ASP A 414 25.81 -34.44 6.66
N PHE A 415 24.59 -33.88 6.69
CA PHE A 415 23.79 -33.75 7.93
C PHE A 415 23.59 -35.08 8.69
N VAL A 416 23.28 -36.17 7.98
CA VAL A 416 23.08 -37.48 8.62
C VAL A 416 24.40 -38.06 9.12
N ALA A 417 25.49 -37.88 8.35
CA ALA A 417 26.82 -38.32 8.75
C ALA A 417 27.31 -37.59 10.00
N ASP A 418 27.09 -36.27 10.08
CA ASP A 418 27.41 -35.46 11.26
C ASP A 418 26.69 -35.96 12.52
N ILE A 419 25.41 -36.34 12.40
CA ILE A 419 24.64 -36.90 13.53
C ILE A 419 25.21 -38.24 13.97
N ILE A 420 25.55 -39.13 13.03
CA ILE A 420 26.17 -40.43 13.32
C ILE A 420 27.48 -40.22 14.09
N ASP A 421 28.32 -39.29 13.64
CA ASP A 421 29.59 -38.97 14.28
C ASP A 421 29.39 -38.38 15.68
N ILE A 422 28.39 -37.52 15.88
CA ILE A 422 28.05 -36.97 17.20
C ILE A 422 27.56 -38.06 18.15
N LEU A 423 26.69 -38.96 17.69
CA LEU A 423 26.21 -40.09 18.50
C LEU A 423 27.36 -41.04 18.86
N ALA A 424 28.27 -41.33 17.92
CA ALA A 424 29.46 -42.13 18.17
C ALA A 424 30.42 -41.48 19.17
N GLN A 425 30.62 -40.16 19.08
CA GLN A 425 31.49 -39.40 20.01
C GLN A 425 30.91 -39.29 21.42
N THR A 426 29.59 -39.11 21.54
CA THR A 426 28.92 -38.91 22.84
C THR A 426 28.52 -40.22 23.51
N GLY A 427 28.29 -41.28 22.73
CA GLY A 427 27.79 -42.57 23.22
C GLY A 427 26.31 -42.58 23.57
N LEU A 428 25.54 -41.58 23.13
CA LEU A 428 24.09 -41.54 23.32
C LEU A 428 23.42 -42.65 22.47
N ASP A 429 22.45 -43.36 23.06
CA ASP A 429 21.60 -44.27 22.29
C ASP A 429 20.76 -43.44 21.30
N PRO A 430 20.79 -43.72 19.99
CA PRO A 430 20.00 -42.97 18.99
C PRO A 430 18.52 -42.84 19.34
N LYS A 431 17.93 -43.81 20.06
CA LYS A 431 16.52 -43.79 20.51
C LYS A 431 16.21 -42.71 21.54
N GLN A 432 17.24 -42.16 22.17
CA GLN A 432 17.13 -41.04 23.09
C GLN A 432 17.19 -39.69 22.37
N LEU A 433 17.60 -39.63 21.10
CA LEU A 433 17.61 -38.39 20.32
C LEU A 433 16.29 -38.22 19.57
N LYS A 434 15.74 -37.01 19.65
CA LYS A 434 14.57 -36.57 18.89
C LYS A 434 14.90 -35.30 18.13
N LEU A 435 14.54 -35.25 16.86
CA LEU A 435 14.77 -34.07 16.02
C LEU A 435 13.43 -33.39 15.72
N GLU A 436 13.36 -32.08 15.97
CA GLU A 436 12.16 -31.28 15.78
C GLU A 436 12.33 -30.36 14.56
N LEU A 437 11.36 -30.39 13.64
CA LEU A 437 11.41 -29.65 12.39
C LEU A 437 10.10 -28.92 12.15
N THR A 438 10.17 -27.67 11.72
CA THR A 438 8.95 -26.93 11.36
C THR A 438 8.30 -27.51 10.11
N GLU A 439 6.98 -27.36 10.02
CA GLU A 439 6.17 -27.76 8.87
C GLU A 439 6.71 -27.24 7.52
N SER A 440 7.28 -26.02 7.50
CA SER A 440 7.80 -25.38 6.28
C SER A 440 8.97 -26.13 5.63
N VAL A 441 9.76 -26.84 6.43
CA VAL A 441 10.91 -27.65 5.98
C VAL A 441 10.44 -28.77 5.04
N LEU A 442 9.28 -29.37 5.34
CA LEU A 442 8.74 -30.53 4.62
C LEU A 442 8.36 -30.20 3.17
N VAL A 443 7.94 -28.96 2.89
CA VAL A 443 7.43 -28.55 1.57
C VAL A 443 8.55 -28.12 0.63
N ARG A 444 9.68 -27.65 1.16
CA ARG A 444 10.76 -27.02 0.38
C ARG A 444 11.52 -28.00 -0.51
N ASN A 445 11.85 -29.20 -0.02
CA ASN A 445 12.52 -30.25 -0.80
C ASN A 445 12.13 -31.66 -0.31
N ILE A 446 10.95 -32.12 -0.73
CA ILE A 446 10.30 -33.32 -0.19
C ILE A 446 11.13 -34.59 -0.37
N ASN A 447 11.73 -34.81 -1.54
CA ASN A 447 12.44 -36.06 -1.84
C ASN A 447 13.72 -36.21 -1.01
N LEU A 448 14.52 -35.14 -0.93
CA LEU A 448 15.76 -35.13 -0.14
C LEU A 448 15.45 -35.28 1.36
N THR A 449 14.40 -34.61 1.83
CA THR A 449 13.93 -34.69 3.23
C THR A 449 13.53 -36.12 3.59
N LEU A 450 12.74 -36.78 2.73
CA LEU A 450 12.28 -38.15 2.96
C LEU A 450 13.44 -39.16 3.00
N GLU A 451 14.45 -39.00 2.15
CA GLU A 451 15.63 -39.87 2.16
C GLU A 451 16.40 -39.75 3.48
N LYS A 452 16.67 -38.52 3.93
CA LYS A 452 17.37 -38.28 5.20
C LYS A 452 16.56 -38.76 6.40
N PHE A 453 15.24 -38.54 6.41
CA PHE A 453 14.36 -39.00 7.49
C PHE A 453 14.39 -40.53 7.62
N LYS A 454 14.33 -41.23 6.49
CA LYS A 454 14.42 -42.69 6.48
C LYS A 454 15.74 -43.17 7.09
N GLN A 455 16.87 -42.55 6.71
CA GLN A 455 18.18 -42.89 7.28
C GLN A 455 18.22 -42.64 8.79
N LEU A 456 17.67 -41.52 9.26
CA LEU A 456 17.63 -41.18 10.70
C LEU A 456 16.73 -42.14 11.49
N GLN A 457 15.57 -42.52 10.95
CA GLN A 457 14.68 -43.48 11.59
C GLN A 457 15.24 -44.92 11.58
N GLU A 458 16.00 -45.30 10.55
CA GLU A 458 16.74 -46.58 10.51
C GLU A 458 17.79 -46.67 11.65
N LEU A 459 18.32 -45.53 12.10
CA LEU A 459 19.17 -45.45 13.29
C LEU A 459 18.37 -45.52 14.60
N GLY A 460 17.06 -45.30 14.56
CA GLY A 460 16.15 -45.28 15.71
C GLY A 460 15.90 -43.88 16.28
N ILE A 461 16.28 -42.81 15.56
CA ILE A 461 16.03 -41.42 15.96
C ILE A 461 14.57 -41.07 15.68
N GLU A 462 13.87 -40.50 16.67
CA GLU A 462 12.49 -40.05 16.49
C GLU A 462 12.45 -38.68 15.81
N ILE A 463 11.49 -38.50 14.89
CA ILE A 463 11.26 -37.24 14.17
C ILE A 463 9.95 -36.62 14.64
N ALA A 464 10.01 -35.35 15.06
CA ALA A 464 8.86 -34.57 15.46
C ALA A 464 8.63 -33.41 14.48
N ILE A 465 7.36 -33.16 14.14
CA ILE A 465 6.95 -32.01 13.34
C ILE A 465 6.41 -30.92 14.26
N ASP A 466 7.03 -29.74 14.18
CA ASP A 466 6.70 -28.56 14.97
C ASP A 466 5.80 -27.55 14.23
N ASP A 467 5.14 -26.68 15.00
CA ASP A 467 4.28 -25.59 14.54
C ASP A 467 3.12 -26.03 13.61
N PHE A 468 2.66 -27.26 13.75
CA PHE A 468 1.65 -27.83 12.85
C PHE A 468 0.34 -27.04 12.88
N GLY A 469 -0.12 -26.62 11.70
CA GLY A 469 -1.39 -25.90 11.52
C GLY A 469 -1.27 -24.38 11.48
N THR A 470 -0.05 -23.84 11.53
CA THR A 470 0.23 -22.40 11.34
C THR A 470 0.60 -22.04 9.89
N GLY A 471 0.73 -23.03 8.98
CA GLY A 471 1.32 -22.88 7.64
C GLY A 471 0.63 -23.59 6.47
N TYR A 472 1.44 -24.04 5.50
CA TYR A 472 1.08 -24.48 4.14
C TYR A 472 0.80 -26.00 3.98
N ALA A 473 0.89 -26.80 5.04
CA ALA A 473 0.72 -28.25 4.95
C ALA A 473 -0.75 -28.62 4.77
N SER A 474 -1.07 -28.98 3.54
CA SER A 474 -2.22 -29.82 3.26
C SER A 474 -2.04 -31.19 3.94
N LEU A 475 -3.10 -31.72 4.55
CA LEU A 475 -3.19 -33.09 5.09
C LEU A 475 -2.69 -34.17 4.10
N SER A 476 -2.64 -33.86 2.80
CA SER A 476 -2.05 -34.70 1.76
C SER A 476 -0.56 -35.03 1.98
N TYR A 477 0.19 -34.17 2.67
CA TYR A 477 1.62 -34.40 2.92
C TYR A 477 1.86 -35.36 4.08
N ILE A 478 1.03 -35.30 5.13
CA ILE A 478 1.10 -36.20 6.28
C ILE A 478 1.03 -37.68 5.86
N GLN A 479 0.32 -37.99 4.78
CA GLN A 479 0.19 -39.36 4.28
C GLN A 479 1.53 -39.97 3.80
N ASN A 480 2.48 -39.12 3.39
CA ASN A 480 3.74 -39.56 2.77
C ASN A 480 4.96 -39.40 3.69
N PHE A 481 4.83 -38.68 4.81
CA PHE A 481 5.93 -38.45 5.74
C PHE A 481 5.96 -39.48 6.87
N LEU A 482 7.13 -40.05 7.09
CA LEU A 482 7.42 -40.89 8.24
C LEU A 482 7.89 -39.96 9.38
N PHE A 483 6.98 -39.59 10.27
CA PHE A 483 7.30 -38.88 11.51
C PHE A 483 6.63 -39.59 12.70
N ASP A 484 7.22 -39.46 13.87
CA ASP A 484 6.83 -40.19 15.07
C ASP A 484 5.94 -39.35 15.99
N ILE A 485 6.13 -38.02 15.96
CA ILE A 485 5.49 -37.08 16.87
C ILE A 485 5.01 -35.84 16.14
N LEU A 486 3.83 -35.34 16.53
CA LEU A 486 3.30 -34.05 16.11
C LEU A 486 3.20 -33.11 17.31
N LYS A 487 3.78 -31.92 17.19
CA LYS A 487 3.71 -30.87 18.21
C LYS A 487 2.55 -29.92 17.88
N ILE A 488 1.69 -29.65 18.86
CA ILE A 488 0.60 -28.67 18.75
C ILE A 488 1.06 -27.38 19.40
N ASP A 489 1.21 -26.34 18.58
CA ASP A 489 1.68 -25.03 19.03
C ASP A 489 0.77 -24.40 20.10
N ARG A 490 1.40 -23.60 20.97
CA ARG A 490 0.76 -22.87 22.07
C ARG A 490 -0.44 -22.03 21.61
N CYS A 491 -0.46 -21.50 20.38
CA CYS A 491 -1.59 -20.69 19.91
C CYS A 491 -2.92 -21.46 19.86
N PHE A 492 -2.88 -22.79 19.73
CA PHE A 492 -4.05 -23.65 19.78
C PHE A 492 -4.39 -24.10 21.20
N ILE A 493 -3.40 -24.21 22.08
CA ILE A 493 -3.56 -24.65 23.47
C ILE A 493 -4.08 -23.52 24.37
N LYS A 494 -3.62 -22.29 24.13
CA LYS A 494 -4.01 -21.13 24.92
C LYS A 494 -5.52 -20.94 24.89
N ASP A 495 -6.12 -20.83 26.09
CA ASP A 495 -7.55 -20.60 26.30
C ASP A 495 -8.45 -21.68 25.65
N ILE A 496 -7.94 -22.91 25.44
CA ILE A 496 -8.63 -23.99 24.70
C ILE A 496 -10.00 -24.37 25.29
N THR A 497 -10.20 -24.17 26.59
CA THR A 497 -11.47 -24.46 27.26
C THR A 497 -12.56 -23.43 26.98
N GLN A 498 -12.18 -22.23 26.53
CA GLN A 498 -13.09 -21.12 26.19
C GLN A 498 -13.24 -20.94 24.68
N ASN A 499 -12.25 -21.36 23.90
CA ASN A 499 -12.26 -21.26 22.44
C ASN A 499 -12.69 -22.59 21.79
N HIS A 500 -13.98 -22.68 21.44
CA HIS A 500 -14.56 -23.86 20.78
C HIS A 500 -13.86 -24.24 19.46
N LYS A 501 -13.32 -23.27 18.71
CA LYS A 501 -12.59 -23.58 17.47
C LYS A 501 -11.28 -24.29 17.76
N ASN A 502 -10.49 -23.75 18.69
CA ASN A 502 -9.23 -24.36 19.10
C ASN A 502 -9.46 -25.76 19.69
N SER A 503 -10.45 -25.91 20.57
CA SER A 503 -10.84 -27.20 21.14
C SER A 503 -11.20 -28.23 20.06
N ALA A 504 -11.99 -27.85 19.05
CA ALA A 504 -12.33 -28.73 17.94
C ALA A 504 -11.12 -29.13 17.09
N ILE A 505 -10.23 -28.18 16.77
CA ILE A 505 -9.00 -28.41 15.99
C ILE A 505 -8.08 -29.39 16.73
N VAL A 506 -7.76 -29.12 18.00
CA VAL A 506 -6.89 -29.97 18.81
C VAL A 506 -7.47 -31.37 18.99
N SER A 507 -8.79 -31.48 19.24
CA SER A 507 -9.45 -32.79 19.34
C SER A 507 -9.37 -33.58 18.02
N ALA A 508 -9.50 -32.89 16.88
CA ALA A 508 -9.36 -33.52 15.57
C ALA A 508 -7.92 -34.01 15.32
N ILE A 509 -6.92 -33.21 15.68
CA ILE A 509 -5.49 -33.58 15.56
C ILE A 509 -5.18 -34.81 16.42
N ILE A 510 -5.58 -34.82 17.70
CA ILE A 510 -5.37 -35.97 18.61
C ILE A 510 -6.11 -37.21 18.10
N ARG A 511 -7.28 -37.06 17.50
CA ARG A 511 -7.99 -38.21 16.91
C ARG A 511 -7.29 -38.73 15.67
N LEU A 512 -6.78 -37.84 14.81
CA LEU A 512 -6.04 -38.20 13.62
C LEU A 512 -4.74 -38.94 13.96
N SER A 513 -4.03 -38.49 15.00
CA SER A 513 -2.78 -39.12 15.44
C SER A 513 -2.94 -40.58 15.80
N ARG A 514 -4.02 -40.93 16.49
CA ARG A 514 -4.36 -42.32 16.81
C ARG A 514 -4.64 -43.17 15.59
N GLN A 515 -5.24 -42.59 14.55
CA GLN A 515 -5.55 -43.31 13.31
C GLN A 515 -4.31 -43.54 12.45
N LEU A 516 -3.35 -42.61 12.51
CA LEU A 516 -2.11 -42.65 11.74
C LEU A 516 -0.90 -43.15 12.55
N ASN A 517 -1.11 -43.52 13.82
CA ASN A 517 -0.14 -44.12 14.72
C ASN A 517 1.10 -43.25 15.01
N PHE A 518 0.91 -41.94 15.18
CA PHE A 518 1.92 -41.02 15.70
C PHE A 518 1.50 -40.44 17.06
N LYS A 519 2.46 -40.03 17.88
CA LYS A 519 2.21 -39.41 19.20
C LYS A 519 1.93 -37.92 19.05
N VAL A 520 1.22 -37.33 20.00
CA VAL A 520 1.00 -35.88 20.05
C VAL A 520 1.59 -35.29 21.32
N ILE A 521 2.33 -34.19 21.17
CA ILE A 521 2.75 -33.33 22.28
C ILE A 521 2.04 -31.97 22.17
N ALA A 522 1.44 -31.51 23.25
CA ALA A 522 0.84 -30.19 23.32
C ALA A 522 1.78 -29.20 24.04
N GLU A 523 2.04 -28.07 23.38
CA GLU A 523 2.98 -27.06 23.86
C GLU A 523 2.30 -25.88 24.54
N GLY A 524 3.07 -25.21 25.41
CA GLY A 524 2.59 -24.00 26.09
C GLY A 524 1.43 -24.24 27.04
N VAL A 525 1.34 -25.43 27.64
CA VAL A 525 0.33 -25.73 28.67
C VAL A 525 0.67 -24.93 29.94
N GLU A 526 -0.23 -24.03 30.34
CA GLU A 526 -0.01 -23.09 31.45
C GLU A 526 -0.98 -23.31 32.61
N THR A 527 -2.15 -23.89 32.35
CA THR A 527 -3.20 -24.06 33.35
C THR A 527 -3.60 -25.52 33.55
N GLN A 528 -4.08 -25.85 34.75
CA GLN A 528 -4.60 -27.18 35.04
C GLN A 528 -5.81 -27.52 34.15
N LEU A 529 -6.63 -26.53 33.80
CA LEU A 529 -7.78 -26.71 32.91
C LEU A 529 -7.38 -27.13 31.48
N GLU A 530 -6.32 -26.54 30.92
CA GLU A 530 -5.74 -26.94 29.63
C GLU A 530 -5.20 -28.38 29.70
N ARG A 531 -4.46 -28.71 30.76
CA ARG A 531 -3.96 -30.07 31.00
C ARG A 531 -5.10 -31.08 31.09
N ASP A 532 -6.13 -30.78 31.86
CA ASP A 532 -7.28 -31.68 32.05
C ASP A 532 -7.99 -31.89 30.72
N PHE A 533 -8.23 -30.84 29.94
CA PHE A 533 -8.81 -30.96 28.59
C PHE A 533 -7.97 -31.91 27.71
N LEU A 534 -6.65 -31.72 27.66
CA LEU A 534 -5.74 -32.54 26.86
C LEU A 534 -5.72 -34.00 27.31
N ALA A 535 -5.75 -34.24 28.61
CA ALA A 535 -5.85 -35.59 29.18
C ALA A 535 -7.18 -36.27 28.81
N HIS A 536 -8.31 -35.54 28.85
CA HIS A 536 -9.62 -36.07 28.44
C HIS A 536 -9.68 -36.39 26.95
N GLN A 537 -9.05 -35.56 26.09
CA GLN A 537 -8.90 -35.88 24.68
C GLN A 537 -7.92 -37.05 24.45
N GLY A 538 -7.08 -37.34 25.46
CA GLY A 538 -6.03 -38.35 25.49
C GLY A 538 -4.86 -38.04 24.56
N CYS A 539 -4.39 -36.79 24.67
CA CYS A 539 -3.06 -36.38 24.23
C CYS A 539 -1.98 -37.22 24.95
N ASP A 540 -0.85 -37.47 24.31
CA ASP A 540 0.19 -38.35 24.85
C ASP A 540 1.14 -37.59 25.78
N LEU A 541 1.68 -36.46 25.30
CA LEU A 541 2.70 -35.69 26.01
C LEU A 541 2.28 -34.22 26.19
N ILE A 542 2.78 -33.57 27.23
CA ILE A 542 2.65 -32.12 27.41
C ILE A 542 3.98 -31.46 27.77
N GLN A 543 4.09 -30.21 27.34
CA GLN A 543 5.17 -29.30 27.69
C GLN A 543 4.60 -27.90 27.93
N GLY A 544 5.12 -27.20 28.94
CA GLY A 544 4.67 -25.85 29.24
C GLY A 544 5.00 -25.40 30.66
N TYR A 545 4.69 -24.15 30.97
CA TYR A 545 5.04 -23.53 32.25
C TYR A 545 4.24 -24.06 33.43
N LEU A 546 3.13 -24.78 33.18
CA LEU A 546 2.47 -25.57 34.23
C LEU A 546 3.42 -26.63 34.84
N ILE A 547 4.33 -27.18 34.02
CA ILE A 547 5.32 -28.17 34.44
C ILE A 547 6.57 -27.47 34.96
N SER A 548 7.23 -26.73 34.07
CA SER A 548 8.41 -25.91 34.38
C SER A 548 8.75 -25.01 33.19
N PRO A 549 9.29 -23.79 33.42
CA PRO A 549 10.04 -23.11 32.38
C PRO A 549 11.31 -23.92 31.99
N PRO A 550 11.99 -23.56 30.89
CA PRO A 550 13.28 -24.15 30.53
C PRO A 550 14.32 -23.91 31.63
N LEU A 551 15.06 -24.95 32.02
CA LEU A 551 16.01 -24.94 33.14
C LEU A 551 17.45 -25.19 32.68
N PRO A 552 18.48 -24.58 33.28
CA PRO A 552 19.86 -25.03 33.17
C PRO A 552 20.02 -26.49 33.60
N PHE A 553 21.11 -27.13 33.18
CA PHE A 553 21.38 -28.54 33.48
C PHE A 553 21.25 -28.90 34.97
N GLU A 554 21.90 -28.13 35.86
CA GLU A 554 21.91 -28.43 37.30
C GLU A 554 20.50 -28.33 37.89
N GLN A 555 19.76 -27.29 37.52
CA GLN A 555 18.39 -27.07 37.98
C GLN A 555 17.42 -28.12 37.43
N PHE A 556 17.66 -28.61 36.21
CA PHE A 556 16.87 -29.69 35.64
C PHE A 556 17.05 -30.99 36.44
N CYS A 557 18.29 -31.33 36.81
CA CYS A 557 18.59 -32.50 37.64
C CYS A 557 17.93 -32.41 39.03
N GLU A 558 17.98 -31.23 39.66
CA GLU A 558 17.31 -30.97 40.94
C GLU A 558 15.79 -31.06 40.80
N PHE A 559 15.22 -30.42 39.79
CA PHE A 559 13.78 -30.45 39.50
C PHE A 559 13.28 -31.89 39.30
N TYR A 560 14.02 -32.71 38.53
CA TYR A 560 13.67 -34.11 38.31
C TYR A 560 13.69 -34.90 39.63
N SER A 561 14.74 -34.70 40.44
CA SER A 561 14.95 -35.45 41.69
C SER A 561 13.90 -35.12 42.76
N ASN A 562 13.48 -33.86 42.85
CA ASN A 562 12.48 -33.40 43.83
C ASN A 562 11.03 -33.81 43.48
N ARG A 563 10.80 -34.38 42.30
CA ARG A 563 9.47 -34.78 41.81
C ARG A 563 9.14 -36.25 42.07
N LYS A 564 10.15 -37.04 42.46
CA LYS A 564 9.97 -38.40 43.02
C LYS A 564 9.44 -38.29 44.45
#